data_AF-A0A5A4N1C9-F1
#
_entry.id   AF-A0A5A4N1C9-F1
#
_cell.length_a   1.000
_cell.length_b   1.000
_cell.length_c   1.000
_cell.angle_alpha   90.00
_cell.angle_beta   90.00
_cell.angle_gamma   90.00
#
_symmetry.space_group_name_H-M   'P 1'
#
loop_
_entity.id
_entity.type
_entity.pdbx_description
1 polymer ?
#
loop_
_entity_poly.entity_id
_entity_poly.type
_entity_poly.pdbx_seq_one_letter_code
_entity_poly.pdbx_strand_id
1 'polypeptide(L)' 'YSDFIIYWNNLSTLGSIMTIMFIFMFIYSIIDLINSKRKIIMIIKSNNNEWKNNTPILSHTNKESMLMFNK' A
#
# COMPACT_ATOMS: atom_id res chain seq x y z
N TYR A 1 20.70 -6.50 -34.17
CA TYR A 1 21.31 -6.76 -32.84
C TYR A 1 22.37 -7.80 -33.07
N SER A 2 23.58 -7.65 -32.51
CA SER A 2 24.56 -8.73 -32.61
C SER A 2 24.10 -9.92 -31.79
N ASP A 3 24.34 -11.14 -32.26
CA ASP A 3 23.89 -12.36 -31.58
C ASP A 3 24.38 -12.45 -30.12
N PHE A 4 25.51 -11.81 -29.82
CA PHE A 4 26.09 -11.73 -28.48
C PHE A 4 25.18 -11.07 -27.43
N ILE A 5 24.30 -10.14 -27.83
CA ILE A 5 23.50 -9.38 -26.85
C ILE A 5 22.10 -10.00 -26.69
N ILE A 6 21.70 -10.95 -27.55
CA ILE A 6 20.37 -11.58 -27.53
C ILE A 6 20.02 -12.15 -26.15
N TYR A 7 21.01 -12.73 -25.46
CA TYR A 7 20.84 -13.24 -24.09
C TYR A 7 20.36 -12.17 -23.11
N TRP A 8 21.01 -11.00 -23.11
CA TRP A 8 20.66 -9.89 -22.22
C TRP A 8 19.30 -9.30 -22.54
N ASN A 9 18.94 -9.25 -23.82
CA ASN A 9 17.60 -8.81 -24.21
C ASN A 9 16.52 -9.77 -23.71
N ASN A 10 16.73 -11.08 -23.83
CA ASN A 10 15.80 -12.09 -23.32
C ASN A 10 15.67 -12.04 -21.79
N LEU A 11 16.77 -11.77 -21.08
CA LEU A 11 16.73 -11.56 -19.63
C LEU A 11 15.93 -10.29 -19.28
N SER A 12 16.15 -9.21 -20.02
CA SER A 12 15.44 -7.94 -19.82
C SER A 12 13.94 -8.05 -20.11
N THR A 13 13.54 -8.81 -21.13
CA THR A 13 12.12 -9.01 -21.47
C THR A 13 11.41 -9.91 -20.45
N LEU A 14 12.10 -10.90 -19.87
CA LEU A 14 11.58 -11.66 -18.74
C LEU A 14 11.34 -10.75 -17.52
N GLY A 15 12.29 -9.87 -17.22
CA GLY A 15 12.15 -8.89 -16.14
C GLY A 15 10.96 -7.94 -16.35
N SER A 16 10.77 -7.43 -17.57
CA SER A 16 9.65 -6.53 -17.86
C SER A 16 8.28 -7.22 -17.69
N ILE A 17 8.16 -8.48 -18.12
CA ILE A 17 6.94 -9.28 -17.90
C ILE A 17 6.66 -9.44 -16.40
N MET A 18 7.68 -9.72 -15.59
CA MET A 18 7.53 -9.82 -14.13
C MET A 18 7.03 -8.51 -13.51
N THR A 19 7.55 -7.35 -13.95
CA THR A 19 7.11 -6.05 -13.42
C THR A 19 5.66 -5.74 -13.74
N ILE A 20 5.19 -6.08 -14.95
CA ILE A 20 3.80 -5.89 -15.35
C ILE A 20 2.89 -6.78 -14.51
N MET A 21 3.27 -8.05 -14.31
CA MET A 21 2.52 -8.98 -13.47
C MET A 21 2.43 -8.52 -12.02
N PHE A 22 3.51 -7.93 -11.48
CA PHE A 22 3.50 -7.39 -10.12
C PHE A 22 2.47 -6.27 -9.95
N ILE A 23 2.36 -5.36 -10.93
CA ILE A 23 1.37 -4.28 -10.90
C ILE A 23 -0.06 -4.85 -10.90
N PHE A 24 -0.34 -5.85 -11.73
CA PHE A 24 -1.66 -6.48 -11.76
C PHE A 24 -2.02 -7.14 -10.42
N MET A 25 -1.07 -7.87 -9.82
CA MET A 25 -1.28 -8.47 -8.50
C MET A 25 -1.51 -7.41 -7.42
N PHE A 26 -0.78 -6.28 -7.49
CA PHE A 26 -0.95 -5.17 -6.57
C PHE A 26 -2.35 -4.55 -6.69
N ILE A 27 -2.83 -4.27 -7.91
CA ILE A 27 -4.18 -3.73 -8.13
C ILE A 27 -5.24 -4.72 -7.63
N TYR A 28 -5.09 -6.01 -7.93
CA TYR A 28 -6.00 -7.04 -7.45
C TYR A 28 -6.08 -7.08 -5.92
N SER A 29 -4.93 -6.93 -5.24
CA SER A 29 -4.88 -6.92 -3.77
C SER A 29 -5.66 -5.74 -3.16
N ILE A 30 -5.61 -4.56 -3.80
CA ILE A 30 -6.37 -3.38 -3.36
C ILE A 30 -7.87 -3.64 -3.53
N ILE A 31 -8.28 -4.18 -4.68
CA ILE A 31 -9.69 -4.48 -4.96
C ILE A 31 -10.24 -5.51 -3.97
N ASP A 32 -9.47 -6.56 -3.66
CA ASP A 32 -9.86 -7.58 -2.68
C ASP A 32 -10.00 -6.98 -1.27
N LEU A 33 -9.10 -6.08 -0.86
CA LEU A 33 -9.19 -5.40 0.44
C LEU A 33 -10.41 -4.46 0.55
N ILE A 34 -10.82 -3.81 -0.54
CA ILE A 34 -12.01 -2.95 -0.56
C ILE A 34 -13.29 -3.79 -0.49
N ASN A 35 -13.35 -4.89 -1.25
CA ASN A 35 -14.57 -5.70 -1.38
C ASN A 35 -14.75 -6.69 -0.23
N SER A 36 -13.67 -7.24 0.32
CA SER A 36 -13.76 -8.16 1.45
C SER A 36 -14.00 -7.37 2.74
N LYS A 37 -15.16 -7.60 3.37
CA LYS A 37 -15.48 -7.00 4.69
C LYS A 37 -14.58 -7.61 5.77
N ARG A 38 -13.35 -7.13 5.88
CA ARG A 38 -12.37 -7.57 6.90
C ARG A 38 -12.42 -6.66 8.11
N LYS A 39 -12.32 -7.26 9.30
CA LYS A 39 -12.17 -6.53 10.56
C LYS A 39 -10.70 -6.10 10.71
N ILE A 40 -10.46 -4.85 11.11
CA ILE A 40 -9.12 -4.37 11.49
C ILE A 40 -8.75 -5.06 12.83
N ILE A 41 -7.72 -5.91 12.81
CA ILE A 41 -7.29 -6.71 13.98
C ILE A 41 -6.33 -5.91 14.89
N MET A 42 -5.49 -5.05 14.30
CA MET A 42 -4.49 -4.26 15.03
C MET A 42 -4.65 -2.77 14.71
N ILE A 43 -4.75 -1.96 15.76
CA ILE A 43 -4.74 -0.50 15.67
C ILE A 43 -3.34 -0.04 16.04
N ILE A 44 -2.68 0.71 15.15
CA ILE A 44 -1.36 1.30 15.42
C ILE A 44 -1.50 2.30 16.56
N LYS A 45 -0.80 2.08 17.67
CA LYS A 45 -0.75 3.05 18.76
C LYS A 45 0.50 3.91 18.56
N SER A 46 0.35 5.08 17.95
CA SER A 46 1.41 6.09 17.90
C SER A 46 0.92 7.44 18.42
N ASN A 47 1.85 8.31 18.79
CA ASN A 47 1.55 9.59 19.44
C ASN A 47 1.09 10.69 18.46
N ASN A 48 1.03 10.38 17.16
CA ASN A 48 0.56 11.32 16.15
C ASN A 48 -0.96 11.11 15.92
N ASN A 49 -1.70 12.22 15.91
CA ASN A 49 -3.16 12.23 15.89
C ASN A 49 -3.76 11.55 14.64
N GLU A 50 -3.06 11.57 13.51
CA GLU A 50 -3.46 10.85 12.30
C GLU A 50 -3.52 9.34 12.55
N TRP A 51 -2.48 8.81 13.20
CA TRP A 51 -2.38 7.41 13.57
C TRP A 51 -3.19 7.05 14.83
N LYS A 52 -3.87 8.01 15.46
CA LYS A 52 -4.89 7.73 16.46
C LYS A 52 -6.24 7.46 15.79
N ASN A 53 -6.45 7.99 14.58
CA ASN A 53 -7.65 7.88 13.78
C ASN A 53 -7.51 6.84 12.65
N ASN A 54 -7.01 5.63 12.97
CA ASN A 54 -6.63 4.56 12.01
C ASN A 54 -7.78 3.83 11.32
N THR A 55 -9.02 4.19 11.63
CA THR A 55 -10.23 3.58 11.08
C THR A 55 -10.96 4.62 10.25
N PRO A 56 -11.82 4.22 9.30
CA PRO A 56 -12.68 5.17 8.60
C PRO A 56 -13.36 6.07 9.63
N ILE A 57 -13.02 7.34 9.55
CA ILE A 57 -13.36 8.35 10.53
C ILE A 57 -14.73 8.93 10.21
N LEU A 58 -15.52 9.21 11.25
CA LEU A 58 -16.77 9.93 11.11
C LEU A 58 -16.48 11.37 10.62
N SER A 59 -17.48 12.02 10.04
CA SER A 59 -17.35 13.34 9.38
C SER A 59 -16.72 14.44 10.22
N HIS A 60 -16.74 14.34 11.55
CA HIS A 60 -16.12 15.29 12.47
C HIS A 60 -15.21 14.58 13.47
N THR A 61 -13.91 14.69 13.24
CA THR A 61 -12.85 14.25 14.15
C THR A 61 -12.26 15.48 14.86
N ASN A 62 -11.74 15.30 16.08
CA ASN A 62 -11.17 16.38 16.92
C ASN A 62 -12.17 17.49 17.34
N LYS A 63 -13.34 17.09 17.88
CA LYS A 63 -14.27 18.06 18.51
C LYS A 63 -13.66 18.79 19.72
N GLU A 64 -12.64 18.19 20.33
CA GLU A 64 -11.81 18.78 21.37
C GLU A 64 -10.36 18.91 20.86
N SER A 65 -9.63 19.91 21.37
CA SER A 65 -8.22 20.09 21.04
C SER A 65 -7.41 18.90 21.57
N MET A 66 -6.89 18.08 20.67
CA MET A 66 -6.01 16.97 21.01
C MET A 66 -4.68 17.52 21.58
N LEU A 67 -4.42 17.30 22.86
CA LEU A 67 -3.15 17.64 23.47
C LEU A 67 -2.09 16.62 23.03
N MET A 68 -1.20 17.04 22.13
CA MET A 68 -0.02 16.25 21.78
C MET A 68 1.09 16.54 22.79
N PHE A 69 1.18 15.71 23.82
CA PHE A 69 2.31 15.72 24.75
C PHE A 69 3.42 14.84 24.15
N ASN A 70 4.25 15.48 23.33
CA ASN A 70 5.68 15.22 23.09
C ASN A 70 6.06 15.89 21.76
N LYS A 71 7.02 16.83 21.83
CA LYS A 71 7.82 17.23 20.67
C LYS A 71 8.87 16.16 20.40
#